data_AF-A0A848ZQU7-F1
#
_entry.id   AF-A0A848ZQU7-F1
#
_cell.length_a   1.000
_cell.length_b   1.000
_cell.length_c   1.000
_cell.angle_alpha   90.00
_cell.angle_beta   90.00
_cell.angle_gamma   90.00
#
_symmetry.space_group_name_H-M   'P 1'
#
loop_
_entity.id
_entity.type
_entity.pdbx_description
1 polymer ?
#
loop_
_entity_poly.entity_id
_entity_poly.type
_entity_poly.pdbx_seq_one_letter_code
_entity_poly.pdbx_strand_id
1 'polypeptide(L)'
;KDAIAACWVHANGITGTGSWNFGTSDSEDVVEILGSSGKIVFSVFGEDEVVLNNKNGEESLFIEHPGHVQEFHVKNMASHLFDNKEHPSLGKSGMHTSWVMDKILGQI
;
A
#
# COMPACT_ATOMS: atom_id res chain seq x y z
N LYS A 1 -4.78 14.74 14.55
CA LYS A 1 -5.58 14.96 13.32
C LYS A 1 -6.21 13.61 13.06
N ASP A 2 -7.52 13.50 13.21
CA ASP A 2 -8.19 12.19 13.26
C ASP A 2 -8.87 11.86 11.92
N ALA A 3 -8.95 12.86 11.03
CA ALA A 3 -9.32 12.72 9.64
C ALA A 3 -8.32 13.48 8.76
N ILE A 4 -7.81 12.83 7.72
CA ILE A 4 -6.88 13.37 6.72
C ILE A 4 -7.34 12.89 5.35
N ALA A 5 -7.40 13.79 4.38
CA ALA A 5 -7.58 13.44 2.98
C ALA A 5 -6.48 14.09 2.14
N ALA A 6 -6.07 13.43 1.08
CA ALA A 6 -5.03 13.91 0.18
C ALA A 6 -5.31 13.53 -1.27
N CYS A 7 -4.81 14.35 -2.19
CA CYS A 7 -4.67 14.02 -3.60
C CYS A 7 -3.26 14.41 -4.06
N TRP A 8 -2.71 13.65 -5.00
CA TRP A 8 -1.37 13.87 -5.52
C TRP A 8 -1.25 13.41 -6.97
N VAL A 9 -0.17 13.85 -7.62
CA VAL A 9 0.16 13.50 -9.00
C VAL A 9 1.59 12.97 -9.02
N HIS A 10 1.78 11.77 -9.58
CA HIS A 10 3.07 11.16 -9.82
C HIS A 10 3.78 11.83 -10.99
N ALA A 11 5.11 11.69 -11.08
CA ALA A 11 5.92 12.29 -12.15
C ALA A 11 5.49 11.87 -13.57
N ASN A 12 4.87 10.68 -13.71
CA ASN A 12 4.35 10.17 -14.98
C ASN A 12 2.88 10.54 -15.25
N GLY A 13 2.28 11.41 -14.43
CA GLY A 13 0.91 11.90 -14.60
C GLY A 13 -0.17 11.00 -13.97
N ILE A 14 0.17 9.86 -13.39
CA ILE A 14 -0.79 9.06 -12.61
C ILE A 14 -1.23 9.88 -11.40
N THR A 15 -2.53 9.88 -11.11
CA THR A 15 -3.11 10.56 -9.95
C THR A 15 -3.35 9.57 -8.82
N GLY A 16 -3.21 10.02 -7.57
CA GLY A 16 -3.61 9.27 -6.40
C GLY A 16 -4.48 10.11 -5.47
N THR A 17 -5.33 9.43 -4.71
CA THR A 17 -6.16 10.02 -3.66
C THR A 17 -6.19 9.09 -2.47
N GLY A 18 -6.26 9.63 -1.26
CA GLY A 18 -6.36 8.84 -0.03
C GLY A 18 -7.17 9.57 1.04
N SER A 19 -7.87 8.79 1.86
CA SER A 19 -8.63 9.27 3.00
C SER A 19 -8.40 8.34 4.18
N TRP A 20 -8.07 8.92 5.33
CA TRP A 20 -7.92 8.22 6.60
C TRP A 20 -8.77 8.95 7.62
N ASN A 21 -9.78 8.28 8.16
CA ASN A 21 -10.71 8.87 9.11
C ASN A 21 -11.01 7.89 10.24
N PHE A 22 -10.53 8.20 11.45
CA PHE A 22 -10.73 7.39 12.66
C PHE A 22 -12.05 7.72 13.39
N GLY A 23 -12.84 8.66 12.86
CA GLY A 23 -14.14 9.05 13.40
C GLY A 23 -15.34 8.40 12.69
N THR A 24 -15.12 7.46 11.77
CA THR A 24 -16.20 6.74 11.07
C THR A 24 -16.77 5.61 11.92
N SER A 25 -18.02 5.23 11.67
CA SER A 25 -18.63 4.04 12.27
C SER A 25 -18.06 2.75 11.69
N ASP A 26 -17.70 2.79 10.41
CA ASP A 26 -17.24 1.64 9.65
C ASP A 26 -15.72 1.59 9.63
N SER A 27 -15.17 0.37 9.74
CA SER A 27 -13.74 0.09 9.59
C SER A 27 -13.50 -0.34 8.15
N GLU A 28 -12.87 0.52 7.36
CA GLU A 28 -12.56 0.27 5.96
C GLU A 28 -11.05 0.26 5.71
N ASP A 29 -10.60 -0.72 4.93
CA ASP A 29 -9.24 -0.82 4.41
C ASP A 29 -9.35 -1.25 2.96
N VAL A 30 -9.38 -0.28 2.05
CA VAL A 30 -9.59 -0.51 0.63
C VAL A 30 -8.55 0.23 -0.17
N VAL A 31 -7.85 -0.49 -1.03
CA VAL A 31 -6.92 0.04 -2.03
C VAL A 31 -7.45 -0.29 -3.41
N GLU A 32 -7.55 0.73 -4.26
CA GLU A 32 -7.96 0.58 -5.65
C GLU A 32 -6.85 1.02 -6.60
N ILE A 33 -6.55 0.20 -7.60
CA ILE A 33 -5.67 0.55 -8.71
C ILE A 33 -6.52 0.60 -9.98
N LEU A 34 -6.68 1.81 -10.53
CA LEU A 34 -7.49 2.06 -11.72
C LEU A 34 -6.59 2.14 -12.96
N GLY A 35 -6.81 1.25 -13.92
CA GLY A 35 -6.08 1.21 -15.18
C GLY A 35 -7.02 1.30 -16.39
N SER A 36 -6.44 1.57 -17.57
CA SER A 36 -7.21 1.61 -18.82
C SER A 36 -7.86 0.27 -19.19
N SER A 37 -7.36 -0.83 -18.63
CA SER A 37 -7.80 -2.20 -18.94
C SER A 37 -8.64 -2.83 -17.84
N GLY A 38 -8.88 -2.14 -16.73
CA GLY A 38 -9.58 -2.69 -15.58
C GLY A 38 -9.21 -2.04 -14.26
N LYS A 39 -9.71 -2.63 -13.17
CA LYS A 39 -9.50 -2.20 -11.79
C LYS A 39 -9.04 -3.39 -10.94
N ILE A 40 -8.09 -3.15 -10.05
CA ILE A 40 -7.73 -4.08 -8.96
C ILE A 40 -8.21 -3.47 -7.64
N VAL A 41 -8.85 -4.27 -6.79
CA VAL A 41 -9.28 -3.89 -5.44
C VAL A 41 -8.71 -4.90 -4.45
N PHE A 42 -8.15 -4.42 -3.34
CA PHE A 42 -7.63 -5.28 -2.27
C PHE A 42 -7.55 -4.52 -0.95
N SER A 43 -7.35 -5.27 0.14
CA SER A 43 -7.12 -4.75 1.49
C SER A 43 -5.65 -4.98 1.89
N VAL A 44 -5.06 -4.09 2.70
CA VAL A 44 -3.67 -4.23 3.18
C VAL A 44 -3.59 -5.11 4.43
N PHE A 45 -4.58 -4.98 5.29
CA PHE A 45 -4.75 -5.64 6.58
C PHE A 45 -6.04 -6.48 6.64
N GLY A 46 -7.04 -6.16 5.82
CA GLY A 46 -8.25 -6.98 5.67
C GLY A 46 -7.96 -8.35 5.07
N GLU A 47 -8.82 -9.33 5.34
CA GLU A 47 -8.73 -10.70 4.79
C GLU A 47 -9.54 -10.85 3.49
N ASP A 48 -9.78 -9.74 2.79
CA ASP A 48 -10.53 -9.73 1.54
C ASP A 48 -9.68 -10.30 0.38
N GLU A 49 -10.35 -10.90 -0.60
CA GLU A 49 -9.69 -11.35 -1.82
C GLU A 49 -9.16 -10.15 -2.63
N VAL A 50 -8.05 -10.36 -3.35
CA VAL A 50 -7.64 -9.43 -4.40
C VAL A 50 -8.57 -9.63 -5.58
N VAL A 51 -9.33 -8.59 -5.94
CA VAL A 51 -10.33 -8.65 -7.02
C VAL A 51 -9.84 -7.88 -8.24
N LEU A 52 -9.72 -8.56 -9.38
CA LEU A 52 -9.47 -7.98 -10.70
C LEU A 52 -10.79 -7.91 -11.47
N ASN A 53 -11.16 -6.69 -11.88
CA ASN A 53 -12.32 -6.42 -12.70
C ASN A 53 -11.89 -5.86 -14.05
N ASN A 54 -12.21 -6.55 -15.15
CA ASN A 54 -11.86 -6.12 -16.52
C ASN A 54 -12.93 -6.52 -17.55
N LYS A 55 -12.66 -6.28 -18.84
CA LYS A 55 -13.60 -6.59 -19.94
C LYS A 55 -13.97 -8.09 -20.09
N ASN A 56 -13.17 -8.99 -19.53
CA ASN A 56 -13.38 -10.44 -19.56
C ASN A 56 -14.20 -10.93 -18.34
N GLY A 57 -14.47 -10.05 -17.36
CA GLY A 57 -15.21 -10.37 -16.15
C GLY A 57 -14.45 -10.00 -14.87
N GLU A 58 -14.91 -10.59 -13.78
CA GLU A 58 -14.33 -10.50 -12.45
C GLU A 58 -13.54 -11.78 -12.13
N GLU A 59 -12.33 -11.62 -11.63
CA GLU A 59 -11.47 -12.69 -11.13
C GLU A 59 -11.02 -12.33 -9.71
N SER A 60 -11.15 -13.27 -8.78
CA SER A 60 -10.73 -13.07 -7.39
C SER A 60 -9.63 -14.05 -6.99
N LEU A 61 -8.68 -13.58 -6.18
CA LEU A 61 -7.59 -14.37 -5.64
C LEU A 61 -7.47 -14.11 -4.14
N PHE A 62 -7.76 -15.14 -3.34
CA PHE A 62 -7.43 -15.13 -1.91
C PHE A 62 -5.92 -15.34 -1.70
N ILE A 63 -5.30 -14.44 -0.94
CA ILE A 63 -3.88 -14.53 -0.55
C ILE A 63 -3.81 -14.60 0.96
N GLU A 64 -3.38 -15.74 1.50
CA GLU A 64 -3.27 -15.93 2.94
C GLU A 64 -2.18 -15.01 3.52
N HIS A 65 -2.51 -14.33 4.62
CA HIS A 65 -1.52 -13.58 5.38
C HIS A 65 -0.46 -14.50 5.98
N PRO A 66 0.81 -14.06 6.07
CA PRO A 66 1.80 -14.83 6.80
C PRO A 66 1.40 -14.94 8.27
N GLY A 67 1.64 -16.11 8.88
CA GLY A 67 1.40 -16.32 10.31
C GLY A 67 2.12 -15.30 11.22
N HIS A 68 3.24 -14.75 10.73
CA HIS A 68 3.93 -13.63 11.36
C HIS A 68 4.19 -12.51 10.34
N VAL A 69 3.48 -11.38 10.48
CA VAL A 69 3.55 -10.23 9.56
C VAL A 69 4.99 -9.78 9.26
N GLN A 70 5.86 -9.79 10.28
CA GLN A 70 7.24 -9.30 10.14
C GLN A 70 8.26 -10.35 9.70
N GLU A 71 7.88 -11.63 9.58
CA GLU A 71 8.82 -12.72 9.32
C GLU A 71 9.68 -12.47 8.08
N PHE A 72 9.06 -12.10 6.96
CA PHE A 72 9.78 -11.86 5.72
C PHE A 72 10.67 -10.62 5.79
N HIS A 73 10.24 -9.57 6.50
CA HIS A 73 11.04 -8.37 6.70
C HIS A 73 12.32 -8.68 7.49
N VAL A 74 12.19 -9.38 8.62
CA VAL A 74 13.33 -9.78 9.46
C VAL A 74 14.27 -10.74 8.72
N LYS A 75 13.74 -11.74 8.00
CA LYS A 75 14.54 -12.66 7.18
C LYS A 75 15.32 -11.93 6.09
N ASN A 76 14.69 -10.98 5.40
CA ASN A 76 15.36 -10.18 4.38
C ASN A 76 16.43 -9.29 5.01
N MET A 77 16.18 -8.74 6.20
CA MET A 77 17.15 -7.90 6.90
C MET A 77 18.40 -8.71 7.29
N ALA A 78 18.20 -9.90 7.86
CA ALA A 78 19.30 -10.81 8.17
C ALA A 78 20.09 -11.19 6.89
N SER A 79 19.39 -11.53 5.80
CA SER A 79 20.03 -11.83 4.52
C SER A 79 20.83 -10.64 3.96
N HIS A 80 20.36 -9.42 4.20
CA HIS A 80 21.06 -8.22 3.76
C HIS A 80 22.36 -7.97 4.55
N LEU A 81 22.32 -8.20 5.85
CA LEU A 81 23.47 -7.99 6.74
C LEU A 81 24.51 -9.10 6.63
N PHE A 82 24.07 -10.36 6.46
CA PHE A 82 24.93 -11.52 6.61
C PHE A 82 25.17 -12.29 5.30
N ASP A 83 24.25 -12.23 4.33
CA ASP A 83 24.29 -13.07 3.12
C ASP A 83 24.53 -12.28 1.82
N ASN A 84 24.94 -11.02 1.92
CA ASN A 84 25.19 -10.13 0.77
C ASN A 84 24.01 -10.05 -0.23
N LYS A 85 22.78 -10.18 0.27
CA LYS A 85 21.56 -9.93 -0.51
C LYS A 85 21.12 -8.47 -0.36
N GLU A 86 20.36 -7.93 -1.31
CA GLU A 86 19.78 -6.59 -1.13
C GLU A 86 18.41 -6.68 -0.44
N HIS A 87 18.20 -5.88 0.61
CA HIS A 87 16.88 -5.78 1.23
C HIS A 87 15.91 -5.03 0.31
N PRO A 88 14.66 -5.49 0.10
CA PRO A 88 13.73 -4.87 -0.87
C PRO A 88 13.22 -3.49 -0.45
N SER A 89 13.39 -3.09 0.81
CA SER A 89 13.02 -1.76 1.32
C SER A 89 14.13 -1.17 2.17
N LEU A 90 14.98 -0.33 1.57
CA LEU A 90 16.12 0.31 2.23
C LEU A 90 15.70 1.61 2.92
N GLY A 91 16.62 2.21 3.68
CA GLY A 91 16.38 3.53 4.31
C GLY A 91 15.94 4.61 3.32
N LYS A 92 16.38 4.53 2.05
CA LYS A 92 15.97 5.46 0.99
C LYS A 92 14.46 5.37 0.67
N SER A 93 13.88 4.18 0.57
CA SER A 93 12.43 4.03 0.34
C SER A 93 11.65 4.48 1.56
N GLY A 94 12.10 4.13 2.77
CA GLY A 94 11.50 4.62 4.01
C GLY A 94 11.49 6.16 4.11
N MET A 95 12.62 6.80 3.83
CA MET A 95 12.73 8.26 3.80
C MET A 95 11.80 8.90 2.76
N HIS A 96 11.66 8.28 1.58
CA HIS A 96 10.73 8.78 0.56
C HIS A 96 9.28 8.74 1.05
N THR A 97 8.85 7.65 1.69
CA THR A 97 7.52 7.55 2.30
C THR A 97 7.31 8.62 3.36
N SER A 98 8.28 8.83 4.27
CA SER A 98 8.20 9.91 5.28
C SER A 98 8.04 11.29 4.65
N TRP A 99 8.82 11.59 3.60
CA TRP A 99 8.71 12.86 2.87
C TRP A 99 7.33 13.07 2.24
N VAL A 100 6.72 12.02 1.66
CA VAL A 100 5.35 12.10 1.13
C VAL A 100 4.34 12.38 2.25
N MET A 101 4.47 11.70 3.40
CA MET A 101 3.59 11.92 4.54
C MET A 101 3.70 13.33 5.11
N ASP A 102 4.91 13.89 5.21
CA ASP A 102 5.12 15.27 5.66
C ASP A 102 4.45 16.28 4.72
N LYS A 103 4.51 16.05 3.40
CA LYS A 103 3.78 16.85 2.40
C LYS A 103 2.27 16.77 2.59
N ILE A 104 1.71 15.57 2.77
CA ILE A 104 0.28 15.35 3.02
C ILE A 104 -0.16 16.05 4.32
N LEU A 105 0.66 16.00 5.37
CA LEU A 105 0.37 16.60 6.66
C LEU A 105 0.56 18.12 6.69
N GLY A 106 1.18 18.70 5.66
CA GLY A 106 1.50 20.12 5.54
C GLY A 106 2.67 20.55 6.44
N GLN A 107 3.60 19.64 6.74
CA GLN A 107 4.79 19.94 7.57
C GLN A 107 5.92 20.55 6.74
N ILE A 108 5.94 20.32 5.42
CA ILE A 108 6.94 20.81 4.47
C ILE A 108 6.36 21.21 3.12
#